data_AF-A0A3N9NL39-F1
#
_entry.id   AF-A0A3N9NL39-F1
#
_cell.length_a   1.000
_cell.length_b   1.000
_cell.length_c   1.000
_cell.angle_alpha   90.00
_cell.angle_beta   90.00
_cell.angle_gamma   90.00
#
_symmetry.space_group_name_H-M   'P 1'
#
loop_
_entity.id
_entity.type
_entity.pdbx_description
1 polymer ?
#
loop_
_entity_poly.entity_id
_entity_poly.type
_entity_poly.pdbx_seq_one_letter_code
_entity_poly.pdbx_strand_id
1 'polypeptide(L)'
;LPVTLWFFDKGKQDDRKDKILFIDARHLFVQVDRAHREFTPAQIEFLGNIVRLYRGQPIENLHNSESLTREHFPEGIYQGIKGLCKLAALSEVEAQGWSLNPGRYVGVKEEDDDGEGFYEKLEELNEELENLNSEARELEERIAKNISQLLYDR
;
A
#
# COMPACT_ATOMS: atom_id res chain seq x y z
N LEU A 1 -3.44 8.48 5.02
CA LEU A 1 -2.40 8.52 3.97
C LEU A 1 -1.31 7.52 4.35
N PRO A 2 -0.77 6.73 3.41
CA PRO A 2 0.36 5.87 3.71
C PRO A 2 1.59 6.72 4.04
N VAL A 3 2.38 6.27 4.99
CA VAL A 3 3.69 6.86 5.32
C VAL A 3 4.77 5.83 5.03
N THR A 4 5.97 6.30 4.74
CA THR A 4 7.13 5.44 4.50
C THR A 4 8.26 5.87 5.42
N LEU A 5 8.79 4.91 6.19
CA LEU A 5 9.95 5.12 7.04
C LEU A 5 11.20 4.62 6.33
N TRP A 6 12.29 5.39 6.44
CA TRP A 6 13.53 5.14 5.72
C TRP A 6 14.65 4.88 6.72
N PHE A 7 15.25 3.71 6.62
CA PHE A 7 16.35 3.28 7.46
C PHE A 7 17.61 3.18 6.61
N PHE A 8 18.52 4.14 6.81
CA PHE A 8 19.82 4.17 6.14
C PHE A 8 20.89 3.55 7.03
N ASP A 9 21.74 2.71 6.44
CA ASP A 9 22.83 2.03 7.14
C ASP A 9 24.15 2.32 6.44
N LYS A 10 25.00 3.14 7.08
CA LYS A 10 26.34 3.46 6.57
C LYS A 10 27.33 2.30 6.73
N GLY A 11 27.04 1.33 7.60
CA GLY A 11 27.88 0.18 7.92
C GLY A 11 27.44 -1.10 7.21
N LYS A 12 26.75 -0.97 6.07
CA LYS A 12 26.17 -2.11 5.36
C LYS A 12 27.25 -3.05 4.81
N GLN A 13 27.12 -4.34 5.12
CA GLN A 13 28.02 -5.39 4.60
C GLN A 13 27.92 -5.52 3.07
N ASP A 14 29.01 -5.98 2.45
CA ASP A 14 29.20 -5.97 0.98
C ASP A 14 28.10 -6.71 0.22
N ASP A 15 27.64 -7.84 0.74
CA ASP A 15 26.58 -8.67 0.15
C ASP A 15 25.18 -8.00 0.13
N ARG A 16 25.05 -6.86 0.82
CA ARG A 16 23.82 -6.09 1.00
C ARG A 16 23.89 -4.66 0.44
N LYS A 17 25.06 -4.20 -0.01
CA LYS A 17 25.25 -2.80 -0.46
C LYS A 17 24.26 -2.39 -1.55
N ASP A 18 24.11 -3.22 -2.58
CA ASP A 18 23.27 -2.93 -3.75
C ASP A 18 21.84 -3.49 -3.65
N LYS A 19 21.33 -3.68 -2.43
CA LYS A 19 20.00 -4.25 -2.20
C LYS A 19 19.18 -3.41 -1.23
N ILE A 20 17.87 -3.33 -1.42
CA ILE A 20 16.95 -2.63 -0.51
C ILE A 20 15.95 -3.66 0.03
N LEU A 21 15.81 -3.72 1.36
CA LEU A 21 14.75 -4.50 2.00
C LEU A 21 13.49 -3.62 2.06
N PHE A 22 12.48 -3.99 1.29
CA PHE A 22 11.16 -3.41 1.36
C PHE A 22 10.29 -4.20 2.33
N ILE A 23 9.55 -3.49 3.18
CA ILE A 23 8.55 -4.05 4.08
C ILE A 23 7.26 -3.23 3.90
N ASP A 24 6.16 -3.92 3.64
CA ASP A 24 4.83 -3.35 3.55
C ASP A 24 4.03 -3.72 4.80
N ALA A 25 3.91 -2.76 5.71
CA ALA A 25 3.22 -2.93 6.99
C ALA A 25 1.75 -2.49 6.94
N ARG A 26 1.20 -2.18 5.75
CA ARG A 26 -0.17 -1.63 5.60
C ARG A 26 -1.27 -2.59 6.03
N HIS A 27 -0.96 -3.86 6.25
CA HIS A 27 -1.92 -4.90 6.65
C HIS A 27 -1.71 -5.37 8.10
N LEU A 28 -0.74 -4.81 8.82
CA LEU A 28 -0.33 -5.31 10.14
C LEU A 28 -0.85 -4.48 11.30
N PHE A 29 -1.46 -3.31 11.09
CA PHE A 29 -1.92 -2.46 12.19
C PHE A 29 -3.28 -2.90 12.75
N VAL A 30 -3.57 -2.47 13.96
CA VAL A 30 -4.93 -2.44 14.51
C VAL A 30 -5.55 -1.09 14.18
N GLN A 31 -6.75 -1.10 13.60
CA GLN A 31 -7.52 0.11 13.39
C GLN A 31 -8.24 0.48 14.70
N VAL A 32 -7.84 1.58 15.32
CA VAL A 32 -8.43 2.05 16.59
C VAL A 32 -9.68 2.87 16.31
N ASP A 33 -9.63 3.72 15.28
CA ASP A 33 -10.79 4.48 14.78
C ASP A 33 -10.65 4.79 13.28
N ARG A 34 -11.50 5.67 12.73
CA ARG A 34 -11.48 6.04 11.31
C ARG A 34 -10.16 6.69 10.86
N ALA A 35 -9.49 7.41 11.76
CA ALA A 35 -8.27 8.16 11.48
C ALA A 35 -7.00 7.48 12.03
N HIS A 36 -7.10 6.77 13.16
CA HIS A 36 -5.95 6.22 13.88
C HIS A 36 -5.75 4.73 13.64
N ARG A 37 -4.49 4.40 13.33
CA ARG A 37 -3.97 3.04 13.24
C ARG A 37 -2.82 2.92 14.23
N GLU A 38 -2.76 1.80 14.94
CA GLU A 38 -1.71 1.53 15.92
C GLU A 38 -1.06 0.18 15.63
N PHE A 39 0.25 0.10 15.85
CA PHE A 39 0.94 -1.19 15.90
C PHE A 39 1.08 -1.63 17.34
N THR A 40 0.66 -2.86 17.64
CA THR A 40 0.91 -3.46 18.94
C THR A 40 2.40 -3.69 19.16
N PRO A 41 2.88 -3.80 20.41
CA PRO A 41 4.28 -4.12 20.69
C PRO A 41 4.76 -5.39 19.98
N ALA A 42 3.90 -6.42 19.89
CA ALA A 42 4.20 -7.65 19.16
C ALA A 42 4.36 -7.43 17.65
N GLN A 43 3.55 -6.57 17.03
CA GLN A 43 3.66 -6.22 15.61
C GLN A 43 4.93 -5.41 15.32
N ILE A 44 5.29 -4.48 16.21
CA ILE A 44 6.54 -3.71 16.10
C ILE A 44 7.75 -4.66 16.22
N GLU A 45 7.74 -5.55 17.21
CA GLU A 45 8.79 -6.55 17.40
C GLU A 45 8.91 -7.47 16.18
N PHE A 46 7.77 -7.93 15.63
CA PHE A 46 7.74 -8.72 14.41
C PHE A 46 8.38 -7.99 13.21
N LEU A 47 8.02 -6.72 12.98
CA LEU A 47 8.65 -5.90 11.93
C LEU A 47 10.16 -5.78 12.13
N GLY A 48 10.61 -5.62 13.38
CA GLY A 48 12.03 -5.66 13.74
C GLY A 48 12.68 -7.01 13.45
N ASN A 49 11.97 -8.11 13.74
CA ASN A 49 12.43 -9.46 13.47
C ASN A 49 12.62 -9.74 11.97
N ILE A 50 11.81 -9.16 11.07
CA ILE A 50 12.06 -9.26 9.62
C ILE A 50 13.46 -8.74 9.29
N VAL A 51 13.85 -7.60 9.87
CA VAL A 51 15.18 -7.00 9.65
C VAL A 51 16.28 -7.86 10.27
N ARG A 52 16.05 -8.42 11.47
CA ARG A 52 17.01 -9.34 12.13
C ARG A 52 17.24 -10.60 11.31
N LEU A 53 16.17 -11.24 10.85
CA LEU A 53 16.22 -12.42 9.98
C LEU A 53 16.98 -12.12 8.69
N TYR A 54 16.64 -11.01 8.02
CA TYR A 54 17.37 -10.55 6.82
C TYR A 54 18.87 -10.36 7.10
N ARG A 55 19.23 -9.91 8.31
CA ARG A 55 20.62 -9.68 8.72
C ARG A 55 21.31 -10.93 9.27
N GLY A 56 20.63 -12.06 9.39
CA GLY A 56 21.16 -13.27 10.04
C GLY A 56 21.37 -13.12 11.55
N GLN A 57 20.59 -12.25 12.19
CA GLN A 57 20.66 -11.98 13.63
C GLN A 57 19.59 -12.78 14.40
N PRO A 58 19.82 -13.11 15.68
CA PRO A 58 18.79 -13.72 16.52
C PRO A 58 17.54 -12.83 16.61
N ILE A 59 16.38 -13.47 16.51
CA ILE A 59 15.07 -12.83 16.70
C ILE A 59 14.85 -12.48 18.18
N GLU A 60 14.02 -11.46 18.41
CA GLU A 60 13.56 -11.05 19.74
C GLU A 60 12.13 -11.55 19.99
N ASN A 61 11.80 -11.79 21.25
CA ASN A 61 10.46 -12.20 21.69
C ASN A 61 10.09 -11.59 23.06
N LEU A 62 10.50 -10.36 23.32
CA LEU A 62 10.16 -9.60 24.52
C LEU A 62 8.67 -9.21 24.56
N HIS A 63 8.05 -9.06 23.38
CA HIS A 63 6.67 -8.64 23.21
C HIS A 63 5.77 -9.73 22.66
N ASN A 64 6.17 -11.00 22.77
CA ASN A 64 5.40 -12.18 22.36
C ASN A 64 5.06 -12.22 20.85
N SER A 65 5.97 -11.74 19.99
CA SER A 65 5.81 -11.81 18.53
C SER A 65 6.11 -13.19 17.92
N GLU A 66 6.48 -14.20 18.72
CA GLU A 66 6.88 -15.53 18.25
C GLU A 66 5.84 -16.19 17.34
N SER A 67 4.55 -16.12 17.69
CA SER A 67 3.48 -16.69 16.84
C SER A 67 3.45 -16.01 15.47
N LEU A 68 3.47 -14.69 15.43
CA LEU A 68 3.44 -13.89 14.20
C LEU A 68 4.71 -14.11 13.36
N THR A 69 5.85 -14.21 14.03
CA THR A 69 7.14 -14.49 13.39
C THR A 69 7.14 -15.87 12.76
N ARG A 70 6.69 -16.92 13.47
CA ARG A 70 6.64 -18.29 12.96
C ARG A 70 5.60 -18.50 11.87
N GLU A 71 4.49 -17.77 11.91
CA GLU A 71 3.47 -17.80 10.86
C GLU A 71 4.08 -17.41 9.49
N HIS A 72 5.00 -16.44 9.49
CA HIS A 72 5.58 -15.89 8.26
C HIS A 72 6.97 -16.50 7.95
N PHE A 73 7.72 -16.87 8.99
CA PHE A 73 9.07 -17.44 8.92
C PHE A 73 9.17 -18.68 9.81
N PRO A 74 8.54 -19.82 9.44
CA PRO A 74 8.46 -21.01 10.28
C PRO A 74 9.84 -21.59 10.62
N GLU A 75 10.78 -21.50 9.67
CA GLU A 75 12.15 -21.98 9.84
C GLU A 75 13.08 -20.97 10.52
N GLY A 76 12.58 -19.78 10.89
CA GLY A 76 13.41 -18.71 11.44
C GLY A 76 14.49 -18.21 10.47
N ILE A 77 14.23 -18.33 9.16
CA ILE A 77 15.12 -17.89 8.08
C ILE A 77 14.36 -16.86 7.23
N TYR A 78 15.04 -15.79 6.85
CA TYR A 78 14.46 -14.78 5.97
C TYR A 78 14.13 -15.35 4.59
N GLN A 79 12.93 -15.04 4.12
CA GLN A 79 12.49 -15.22 2.75
C GLN A 79 11.64 -14.03 2.31
N GLY A 80 11.57 -13.77 1.01
CA GLY A 80 10.60 -12.80 0.48
C GLY A 80 9.18 -13.34 0.63
N ILE A 81 8.26 -12.52 1.12
CA ILE A 81 6.85 -12.87 1.34
C ILE A 81 5.99 -11.88 0.55
N LYS A 82 5.18 -12.40 -0.37
CA LYS A 82 4.29 -11.60 -1.22
C LYS A 82 3.34 -10.77 -0.36
N GLY A 83 3.24 -9.48 -0.65
CA GLY A 83 2.44 -8.53 0.13
C GLY A 83 3.07 -8.06 1.44
N LEU A 84 4.24 -8.57 1.83
CA LEU A 84 4.86 -8.23 3.12
C LEU A 84 6.29 -7.73 3.00
N CYS A 85 7.21 -8.50 2.41
CA CYS A 85 8.61 -8.08 2.35
C CYS A 85 9.36 -8.68 1.16
N LYS A 86 10.30 -7.91 0.62
CA LYS A 86 11.17 -8.35 -0.48
C LYS A 86 12.51 -7.63 -0.39
N LEU A 87 13.58 -8.39 -0.61
CA LEU A 87 14.90 -7.83 -0.87
C LEU A 87 15.05 -7.62 -2.38
N ALA A 88 15.08 -6.36 -2.82
CA ALA A 88 15.23 -6.01 -4.23
C ALA A 88 16.63 -5.47 -4.51
N ALA A 89 17.18 -5.78 -5.69
CA ALA A 89 18.43 -5.19 -6.16
C ALA A 89 18.23 -3.72 -6.57
N LEU A 90 19.31 -2.93 -6.53
CA LEU A 90 19.29 -1.53 -6.98
C LEU A 90 18.90 -1.42 -8.47
N SER A 91 19.25 -2.40 -9.29
CA SER A 91 18.84 -2.48 -10.70
C SER A 91 17.32 -2.68 -10.87
N GLU A 92 16.66 -3.42 -9.96
CA GLU A 92 15.19 -3.54 -9.97
C GLU A 92 14.55 -2.19 -9.63
N VAL A 93 15.16 -1.42 -8.73
CA VAL A 93 14.69 -0.10 -8.33
C VAL A 93 14.83 0.91 -9.47
N GLU A 94 15.95 0.87 -10.18
CA GLU A 94 16.18 1.68 -11.38
C GLU A 94 15.14 1.36 -12.46
N ALA A 95 14.85 0.08 -12.71
CA ALA A 95 13.83 -0.35 -13.66
C ALA A 95 12.40 0.12 -13.28
N GLN A 96 12.15 0.35 -12.00
CA GLN A 96 10.90 0.92 -11.47
C GLN A 96 10.92 2.46 -11.39
N GLY A 97 11.87 3.11 -12.06
CA GLY A 97 11.98 4.57 -12.12
C GLY A 97 12.33 5.20 -10.78
N TRP A 98 13.12 4.53 -9.96
CA TRP A 98 13.54 4.97 -8.62
C TRP A 98 12.39 5.16 -7.62
N SER A 99 11.21 4.60 -7.90
CA SER A 99 10.11 4.57 -6.94
C SER A 99 10.46 3.69 -5.75
N LEU A 100 10.40 4.23 -4.54
CA LEU A 100 10.71 3.49 -3.30
C LEU A 100 9.46 3.12 -2.50
N ASN A 101 8.30 3.10 -3.16
CA ASN A 101 7.06 2.58 -2.58
C ASN A 101 7.13 1.04 -2.44
N PRO A 102 7.06 0.47 -1.21
CA PRO A 102 7.18 -0.97 -0.98
C PRO A 102 6.25 -1.83 -1.83
N GLY A 103 5.01 -1.37 -2.07
CA GLY A 103 4.01 -2.13 -2.83
C GLY A 103 4.44 -2.49 -4.26
N ARG A 104 5.38 -1.74 -4.86
CA ARG A 104 5.96 -2.05 -6.18
C ARG A 104 6.84 -3.30 -6.17
N TYR A 105 7.39 -3.66 -5.01
CA TYR A 105 8.38 -4.72 -4.87
C TYR A 105 7.79 -5.94 -4.17
N VAL A 106 7.00 -5.74 -3.12
CA VAL A 106 6.43 -6.85 -2.34
C VAL A 106 5.27 -7.54 -3.05
N GLY A 107 4.65 -6.90 -4.04
CA GLY A 107 3.43 -7.38 -4.68
C GLY A 107 2.21 -7.26 -3.78
N VAL A 108 1.08 -7.82 -4.20
CA VAL A 108 -0.17 -7.84 -3.42
C VAL A 108 -0.39 -9.28 -2.95
N LYS A 109 -0.74 -9.47 -1.68
CA LYS A 109 -1.19 -10.78 -1.20
C LYS A 109 -2.44 -11.13 -2.00
N GLU A 110 -2.50 -12.31 -2.62
CA GLU A 110 -3.74 -12.78 -3.23
C GLU A 110 -4.74 -12.95 -2.09
N GLU A 111 -5.64 -11.98 -1.94
CA GLU A 111 -6.91 -12.22 -1.28
C GLU A 111 -7.77 -12.96 -2.30
N ASP A 112 -8.49 -14.00 -1.88
CA ASP A 112 -9.58 -14.59 -2.65
C ASP A 112 -10.72 -13.54 -2.71
N ASP A 113 -10.46 -12.42 -3.37
CA ASP A 113 -11.46 -11.45 -3.78
C ASP A 113 -11.92 -11.93 -5.16
N ASP A 114 -13.12 -12.51 -5.22
CA ASP A 114 -13.78 -12.90 -6.46
C ASP A 114 -14.11 -11.69 -7.35
N GLY A 115 -13.82 -10.47 -6.88
CA GLY A 115 -13.99 -9.21 -7.58
C GLY A 115 -15.44 -8.74 -7.57
N GLU A 116 -16.34 -9.43 -6.85
CA GLU A 116 -17.77 -9.12 -6.81
C GLU A 116 -17.99 -7.70 -6.27
N GLY A 117 -17.29 -7.32 -5.19
CA GLY A 117 -17.37 -5.96 -4.62
C GLY A 117 -16.78 -4.85 -5.51
N PHE A 118 -15.86 -5.18 -6.43
CA PHE A 118 -15.33 -4.20 -7.37
C PHE A 118 -16.34 -3.86 -8.46
N TYR A 119 -16.99 -4.87 -9.04
CA TYR A 119 -17.98 -4.66 -10.10
C TYR A 119 -19.23 -3.96 -9.58
N GLU A 120 -19.75 -4.35 -8.41
CA GLU A 120 -20.86 -3.64 -7.77
C GLU A 120 -20.54 -2.16 -7.54
N LYS A 121 -19.33 -1.86 -7.04
CA LYS A 121 -18.93 -0.46 -6.80
C LYS A 121 -18.72 0.31 -8.10
N LEU A 122 -18.21 -0.35 -9.14
CA LEU A 122 -18.03 0.25 -10.46
C LEU A 122 -19.36 0.61 -11.11
N GLU A 123 -20.36 -0.28 -11.00
CA GLU A 123 -21.72 -0.03 -11.48
C GLU A 123 -22.35 1.16 -10.76
N GLU A 124 -22.31 1.17 -9.42
CA GLU A 124 -22.82 2.30 -8.61
C GLU A 124 -22.19 3.63 -9.03
N LEU A 125 -20.86 3.67 -9.21
CA LEU A 125 -20.15 4.88 -9.63
C LEU A 125 -20.47 5.28 -11.07
N ASN A 126 -20.71 4.32 -11.97
CA ASN A 126 -21.09 4.61 -13.35
C ASN A 126 -22.51 5.18 -13.43
N GLU A 127 -23.46 4.64 -12.66
CA GLU A 127 -24.82 5.20 -12.55
C GLU A 127 -24.79 6.64 -12.01
N GLU A 128 -23.99 6.90 -10.96
CA GLU A 128 -23.81 8.25 -10.43
C GLU A 128 -23.23 9.19 -11.50
N LEU A 129 -22.23 8.74 -12.26
CA LEU A 129 -21.63 9.51 -13.35
C LEU A 129 -22.63 9.84 -14.46
N GLU A 130 -23.48 8.88 -14.84
CA GLU A 130 -24.52 9.08 -15.86
C GLU A 130 -25.56 10.12 -15.42
N ASN A 131 -26.00 10.06 -14.17
CA ASN A 131 -26.92 11.04 -13.59
C ASN A 131 -26.31 12.44 -13.61
N LEU A 132 -25.07 12.59 -13.12
CA LEU A 132 -24.34 13.87 -13.13
C LEU A 132 -24.15 14.42 -14.55
N ASN A 133 -23.90 13.55 -15.54
CA ASN A 133 -23.80 13.96 -16.93
C ASN A 133 -25.13 14.46 -17.51
N SER A 134 -26.25 13.84 -17.14
CA SER A 134 -27.58 14.31 -17.54
C SER A 134 -27.89 15.69 -16.97
N GLU A 135 -27.66 15.88 -15.66
CA GLU A 135 -27.83 17.17 -15.00
C GLU A 135 -26.94 18.26 -15.60
N ALA A 136 -25.68 17.92 -15.93
CA ALA A 136 -24.77 18.85 -16.58
C ALA A 136 -25.29 19.32 -17.95
N ARG A 137 -25.86 18.42 -18.76
CA ARG A 137 -26.45 18.75 -20.07
C ARG A 137 -27.68 19.65 -19.92
N GLU A 138 -28.56 19.38 -18.95
CA GLU A 138 -29.71 20.25 -18.70
C GLU A 138 -29.28 21.67 -18.30
N LEU A 139 -28.24 21.79 -17.46
CA LEU A 139 -27.67 23.07 -17.09
C LEU A 139 -27.05 23.78 -18.29
N GLU A 140 -26.32 23.05 -19.15
CA GLU A 140 -25.74 23.57 -20.38
C GLU A 140 -26.81 24.13 -21.33
N GLU A 141 -27.90 23.39 -21.56
CA GLU A 141 -29.03 23.83 -22.38
C GLU A 141 -29.71 25.08 -21.81
N ARG A 142 -29.92 25.12 -20.50
CA ARG A 142 -30.51 26.29 -19.82
C ARG A 142 -29.62 27.52 -19.97
N ILE A 143 -28.31 27.37 -19.82
CA ILE A 143 -27.35 28.46 -20.02
C ILE A 143 -27.40 28.95 -21.47
N ALA A 144 -27.36 28.04 -22.45
CA ALA A 144 -27.43 28.38 -23.87
C ALA A 144 -28.72 29.14 -24.23
N LYS A 145 -29.85 28.72 -23.67
CA LYS A 145 -31.15 29.39 -23.86
C LYS A 145 -31.15 30.80 -23.27
N ASN A 146 -30.66 30.95 -22.04
CA ASN A 146 -30.60 32.25 -21.38
C ASN A 146 -29.68 33.23 -22.12
N ILE A 147 -28.51 32.77 -22.59
CA ILE A 147 -27.59 33.57 -23.40
C ILE A 147 -28.27 34.01 -24.70
N SER A 148 -28.95 33.09 -25.39
CA SER A 148 -29.67 33.41 -26.62
C SER A 148 -30.71 34.50 -26.40
N GLN A 149 -31.54 34.38 -25.35
CA GLN A 149 -32.54 35.41 -25.01
C GLN A 149 -31.90 36.79 -24.75
N LEU A 150 -30.83 36.85 -23.97
CA LEU A 150 -30.11 38.09 -23.69
C LEU A 150 -29.52 38.74 -24.95
N LEU A 151 -29.11 37.95 -25.94
CA LEU A 151 -28.58 38.46 -27.20
C LEU A 151 -29.69 38.96 -28.16
N TYR A 152 -30.90 38.38 -28.09
CA TYR A 152 -32.05 38.80 -28.91
C TYR A 152 -32.79 40.03 -28.35
N ASP A 153 -32.74 40.26 -27.03
CA ASP A 153 -33.35 41.43 -26.37
C ASP A 153 -32.51 42.73 -26.51
N ARG A 154 -31.56 42.76 -27.44
CA ARG A 154 -30.67 43.90 -27.72
C ARG A 154 -30.99 44.56 -29.06
#